data_AF-A0AAV2H2Q2-F1
#
_entry.id   AF-A0AAV2H2Q2-F1
#
_cell.length_a   1.000
_cell.length_b   1.000
_cell.length_c   1.000
_cell.angle_alpha   90.00
_cell.angle_beta   90.00
_cell.angle_gamma   90.00
#
_symmetry.space_group_name_H-M   'P 1'
#
loop_
_entity.id
_entity.type
_entity.pdbx_description
1 polymer ?
#
loop_
_entity_poly.entity_id
_entity_poly.type
_entity_poly.pdbx_seq_one_letter_code
_entity_poly.pdbx_strand_id
1 'polypeptide(L)'
;MGTGGRQGLGTGWIGQRLGTGWVQVGLDKGWVQVGLDKGWVQVGLDKGWVQVGLDKGWVQVGLDKGWVQVGDKGWVCLGANLVLFITDAFINFFSQPLELP
;
A
#
# COMPACT_ATOMS: atom_id res chain seq x y z
N MET A 1 9.68 5.69 -19.17
CA MET A 1 8.87 6.83 -18.70
C MET A 1 7.90 6.27 -17.67
N GLY A 2 8.12 6.52 -16.37
CA GLY A 2 7.19 6.04 -15.34
C GLY A 2 6.04 7.04 -15.21
N THR A 3 4.80 6.57 -15.32
CA THR A 3 3.61 7.38 -15.01
C THR A 3 3.31 7.24 -13.52
N GLY A 4 2.85 8.31 -12.88
CA GLY A 4 2.53 8.27 -11.46
C GLY A 4 1.41 9.24 -11.09
N GLY A 5 0.69 8.92 -10.02
CA GLY A 5 -0.48 9.66 -9.59
C GLY A 5 -0.54 9.78 -8.07
N ARG A 6 -0.88 10.99 -7.59
CA ARG A 6 -1.19 11.26 -6.18
C ARG A 6 -2.67 11.54 -6.02
N GLN A 7 -3.35 10.84 -5.12
CA GLN A 7 -4.77 11.03 -4.85
C GLN A 7 -5.02 11.13 -3.34
N GLY A 8 -5.77 12.14 -2.94
CA GLY A 8 -6.18 12.37 -1.56
C GLY A 8 -7.66 12.72 -1.51
N LEU A 9 -8.46 11.93 -0.81
CA LEU A 9 -9.90 12.19 -0.60
C LEU A 9 -10.26 11.92 0.86
N GLY A 10 -11.26 12.61 1.42
CA GLY A 10 -11.72 12.32 2.78
C GLY A 10 -12.34 10.93 2.89
N THR A 11 -13.18 10.56 1.91
CA THR A 11 -13.68 9.19 1.77
C THR A 11 -13.80 8.79 0.31
N GLY A 12 -13.62 7.51 0.00
CA GLY A 12 -13.84 7.05 -1.37
C GLY A 12 -13.23 5.68 -1.69
N TRP A 13 -13.35 5.33 -2.98
CA TRP A 13 -12.68 4.19 -3.57
C TRP A 13 -11.66 4.68 -4.60
N ILE A 14 -10.44 4.16 -4.54
CA ILE A 14 -9.37 4.48 -5.49
C ILE A 14 -8.88 3.17 -6.10
N GLY A 15 -8.98 3.08 -7.42
CA GLY A 15 -8.45 1.99 -8.22
C GLY A 15 -7.41 2.50 -9.23
N GLN A 16 -6.18 1.97 -9.19
CA GLN A 16 -5.16 2.28 -10.19
C GLN A 16 -4.45 1.01 -10.68
N ARG A 17 -4.20 0.95 -11.99
CA ARG A 17 -3.37 -0.08 -12.60
C ARG A 17 -2.37 0.55 -13.56
N LEU A 18 -1.09 0.32 -13.33
CA LEU A 18 0.01 0.90 -14.10
C LEU A 18 1.04 -0.19 -14.41
N GLY A 19 1.71 -0.13 -15.57
CA GLY A 19 2.79 -1.06 -15.88
C GLY A 19 4.05 -0.73 -15.07
N THR A 20 4.55 0.50 -15.20
CA THR A 20 5.69 1.00 -14.43
C THR A 20 5.40 2.38 -13.89
N GLY A 21 5.63 2.62 -12.60
CA GLY A 21 5.25 3.89 -12.02
C GLY A 21 5.36 4.01 -10.52
N TRP A 22 4.75 5.06 -9.99
CA TRP A 22 4.56 5.24 -8.56
C TRP A 22 3.14 5.70 -8.26
N VAL A 23 2.59 5.25 -7.14
CA VAL A 23 1.23 5.59 -6.71
C VAL A 23 1.27 6.04 -5.27
N GLN A 24 0.68 7.20 -4.98
CA GLN A 24 0.51 7.70 -3.63
C GLN A 24 -0.97 7.98 -3.35
N VAL A 25 -1.52 7.33 -2.33
CA VAL A 25 -2.93 7.45 -1.95
C VAL A 25 -3.07 7.80 -0.47
N GLY A 26 -3.93 8.78 -0.16
CA GLY A 26 -4.36 9.11 1.20
C GLY A 26 -5.88 9.15 1.32
N LEU A 27 -6.46 8.40 2.24
CA LEU A 27 -7.90 8.42 2.52
C LEU A 27 -8.18 8.34 4.03
N ASP A 28 -9.10 9.14 4.57
CA ASP A 28 -9.48 8.97 5.98
C ASP A 28 -10.29 7.68 6.15
N LYS A 29 -11.25 7.43 5.23
CA LYS A 29 -11.94 6.14 5.15
C LYS A 29 -12.16 5.68 3.73
N GLY A 30 -11.86 4.42 3.43
CA GLY A 30 -12.15 3.92 2.10
C GLY A 30 -11.49 2.62 1.72
N TRP A 31 -11.41 2.44 0.41
CA TRP A 31 -10.94 1.23 -0.22
C TRP A 31 -9.93 1.61 -1.29
N VAL A 32 -8.75 1.02 -1.26
CA VAL A 32 -7.68 1.28 -2.23
C VAL A 32 -7.29 -0.02 -2.89
N GLN A 33 -7.27 -0.01 -4.22
CA GLN A 33 -6.76 -1.12 -5.02
C GLN A 33 -5.71 -0.60 -6.00
N VAL A 34 -4.48 -1.09 -5.88
CA VAL A 34 -3.36 -0.70 -6.74
C VAL A 34 -2.70 -1.93 -7.34
N GLY A 35 -2.52 -1.93 -8.66
CA GLY A 35 -1.75 -2.94 -9.39
C GLY A 35 -0.60 -2.32 -10.16
N LEU A 36 0.63 -2.78 -9.92
CA LEU A 36 1.85 -2.28 -10.57
C LEU A 36 2.80 -3.43 -10.91
N ASP A 37 3.28 -3.52 -12.15
CA ASP A 37 4.25 -4.57 -12.50
C ASP A 37 5.65 -4.21 -11.96
N LYS A 38 6.03 -2.92 -12.02
CA LYS A 38 7.26 -2.41 -11.40
C LYS A 38 7.08 -1.02 -10.83
N GLY A 39 7.41 -0.81 -9.55
CA GLY A 39 7.26 0.54 -9.02
C GLY A 39 7.26 0.68 -7.50
N TRP A 40 6.70 1.80 -7.07
CA TRP A 40 6.57 2.18 -5.67
C TRP A 40 5.11 2.50 -5.35
N VAL A 41 4.57 1.91 -4.30
CA VAL A 41 3.21 2.17 -3.83
C VAL A 41 3.27 2.69 -2.41
N GLN A 42 2.66 3.83 -2.14
CA GLN A 42 2.47 4.37 -0.81
C GLN A 42 0.98 4.62 -0.57
N VAL A 43 0.41 3.99 0.46
CA VAL A 43 -1.00 4.15 0.83
C VAL A 43 -1.10 4.51 2.30
N GLY A 44 -1.85 5.57 2.62
CA GLY A 44 -2.19 5.98 3.98
C GLY A 44 -3.70 5.97 4.19
N LEU A 45 -4.19 5.17 5.15
CA LEU A 45 -5.60 5.10 5.50
C LEU A 45 -5.87 5.11 7.01
N ASP A 46 -6.84 5.88 7.49
CA ASP A 46 -7.22 5.76 8.92
C ASP A 46 -8.15 4.56 9.14
N LYS A 47 -9.17 4.37 8.28
CA LYS A 47 -10.03 3.18 8.34
C LYS A 47 -10.37 2.62 6.97
N GLY A 48 -10.07 1.36 6.73
CA GLY A 48 -10.45 0.78 5.45
C GLY A 48 -9.72 -0.47 5.03
N TRP A 49 -9.72 -0.67 3.72
CA TRP A 49 -9.15 -1.85 3.10
C TRP A 49 -8.20 -1.43 1.99
N VAL A 50 -7.05 -2.08 1.94
CA VAL A 50 -6.04 -1.82 0.92
C VAL A 50 -5.64 -3.13 0.28
N GLN A 51 -5.70 -3.17 -1.04
CA GLN A 51 -5.21 -4.28 -1.84
C GLN A 51 -4.13 -3.77 -2.79
N VAL A 52 -2.92 -4.32 -2.67
CA VAL A 52 -1.79 -3.97 -3.54
C VAL A 52 -1.26 -5.24 -4.21
N GLY A 53 -1.18 -5.22 -5.53
CA GLY A 53 -0.41 -6.19 -6.32
C GLY A 53 0.84 -5.50 -6.88
N LEU A 54 2.02 -5.97 -6.51
CA LEU A 54 3.30 -5.41 -6.96
C LEU A 54 4.36 -6.46 -7.32
N ASP A 55 4.48 -6.82 -8.59
CA ASP A 55 5.42 -7.84 -9.06
C ASP A 55 6.89 -7.58 -8.66
N LYS A 56 7.38 -6.34 -8.83
CA LYS A 56 8.72 -5.93 -8.38
C LYS A 56 8.75 -4.48 -7.87
N GLY A 57 9.19 -4.30 -6.64
CA GLY A 57 9.47 -2.98 -6.08
C GLY A 57 9.12 -2.88 -4.61
N TRP A 58 8.58 -1.74 -4.21
CA TRP A 58 8.34 -1.42 -2.81
C TRP A 58 6.91 -0.97 -2.56
N VAL A 59 6.32 -1.48 -1.48
CA VAL A 59 5.00 -1.13 -0.99
C VAL A 59 5.13 -0.61 0.44
N GLN A 60 4.58 0.57 0.70
CA GLN A 60 4.42 1.11 2.04
C GLN A 60 2.94 1.35 2.31
N VAL A 61 2.41 0.72 3.35
CA VAL A 61 1.01 0.92 3.76
C VAL A 61 0.96 1.36 5.22
N GLY A 62 0.46 2.58 5.46
CA GLY A 62 0.07 3.03 6.79
C GLY A 62 -1.43 2.85 6.94
N LEU A 63 -1.87 2.06 7.93
CA LEU A 63 -3.29 1.85 8.18
C LEU A 63 -3.60 1.74 9.67
N ASP A 64 -4.48 2.59 10.19
CA ASP A 64 -4.78 2.61 11.63
C ASP A 64 -5.79 1.54 12.04
N LYS A 65 -6.85 1.30 11.24
CA LYS A 65 -7.81 0.20 11.47
C LYS A 65 -8.34 -0.38 10.17
N GLY A 66 -8.09 -1.67 9.96
CA GLY A 66 -8.66 -2.40 8.86
C GLY A 66 -7.71 -3.46 8.32
N TRP A 67 -7.73 -3.62 7.01
CA TRP A 67 -7.17 -4.80 6.38
C TRP A 67 -6.31 -4.45 5.20
N VAL A 68 -5.20 -5.18 5.08
CA VAL A 68 -4.32 -5.08 3.92
C VAL A 68 -4.16 -6.45 3.32
N GLN A 69 -4.28 -6.49 2.00
CA GLN A 69 -3.85 -7.61 1.20
C GLN A 69 -2.73 -7.15 0.29
N VAL A 70 -1.58 -7.83 0.37
CA VAL A 70 -0.48 -7.65 -0.58
C VAL A 70 -0.27 -8.96 -1.31
N GLY A 71 -0.37 -8.90 -2.64
CA GLY A 71 0.14 -9.94 -3.53
C GLY A 71 1.49 -9.48 -4.05
N ASP A 72 2.45 -10.40 -4.16
CA ASP A 72 3.67 -10.32 -4.99
C ASP A 72 5.03 -10.11 -4.28
N LYS A 73 6.10 -10.28 -5.10
CA LYS A 73 7.53 -10.47 -4.75
C LYS A 73 8.27 -9.15 -4.46
N GLY A 74 7.61 -8.24 -3.74
CA GLY A 74 8.14 -6.92 -3.37
C GLY A 74 8.55 -6.82 -1.91
N TRP A 75 9.14 -5.69 -1.56
CA TRP A 75 9.36 -5.30 -0.17
C TRP A 75 8.11 -4.59 0.36
N VAL A 76 7.69 -4.92 1.59
CA VAL A 76 6.50 -4.32 2.20
C VAL A 76 6.82 -3.77 3.58
N CYS A 77 6.46 -2.50 3.80
CA CYS A 77 6.49 -1.84 5.09
C CYS A 77 5.06 -1.53 5.54
N LEU A 78 4.68 -1.95 6.75
CA LEU A 78 3.34 -1.72 7.30
C LEU A 78 3.40 -0.84 8.56
N GLY A 79 2.42 0.07 8.70
CA GLY A 79 2.15 0.82 9.92
C GLY A 79 1.39 -0.01 10.97
N ALA A 80 1.44 0.42 12.24
CA ALA A 80 0.88 -0.33 13.37
C ALA A 80 -0.67 -0.35 13.40
N ASN A 81 -1.23 -1.44 13.97
CA ASN A 81 -2.67 -1.73 14.15
C ASN A 81 -3.45 -2.26 12.93
N LEU A 82 -2.78 -3.10 12.14
CA LEU A 82 -3.34 -3.67 10.92
C LEU A 82 -3.53 -5.20 11.02
N VAL A 83 -4.60 -5.72 10.40
CA VAL A 83 -4.72 -7.15 10.12
C VAL A 83 -4.32 -7.44 8.67
N LEU A 84 -3.35 -8.33 8.49
CA LEU A 84 -2.70 -8.60 7.20
C LEU A 84 -3.10 -9.97 6.64
N PHE A 85 -3.52 -9.99 5.37
CA PHE A 85 -3.67 -11.21 4.58
C PHE A 85 -2.60 -11.27 3.49
N ILE A 86 -1.77 -12.31 3.51
CA ILE A 86 -0.72 -12.54 2.51
C ILE A 86 -1.14 -13.74 1.67
N THR A 87 -1.16 -13.58 0.34
CA THR A 87 -1.70 -14.63 -0.56
C THR A 87 -0.65 -15.51 -1.22
N ASP A 88 0.59 -15.04 -1.41
CA ASP A 88 1.82 -15.84 -1.64
C ASP A 88 2.95 -14.88 -2.07
N ALA A 89 4.04 -14.80 -1.30
CA ALA A 89 5.39 -14.33 -1.68
C ALA A 89 6.19 -13.94 -0.42
N PHE A 90 7.48 -14.24 -0.43
CA PHE A 90 8.45 -13.93 0.63
C PHE A 90 8.59 -12.41 0.83
N ILE A 91 7.87 -11.85 1.80
CA ILE A 91 7.96 -10.44 2.18
C ILE A 91 9.03 -10.29 3.26
N ASN A 92 10.08 -9.53 2.95
CA ASN A 92 11.02 -9.06 3.96
C ASN A 92 10.39 -7.88 4.70
N PHE A 93 9.98 -8.12 5.95
CA PHE A 93 9.33 -7.12 6.80
C PHE A 93 10.37 -6.28 7.53
N PHE A 94 10.46 -4.98 7.22
CA PHE A 94 11.27 -4.03 7.99
C PHE A 94 10.37 -3.26 8.96
N SER A 95 10.28 -3.74 10.20
CA SER A 95 9.62 -3.03 11.29
C SER A 95 10.66 -2.15 11.97
N GLN A 96 10.69 -0.85 11.68
CA GLN A 96 11.40 0.10 12.56
C GLN A 96 10.42 0.57 13.62
N PRO A 97 10.64 0.27 14.92
CA PRO A 97 9.87 0.91 15.97
C PRO A 97 10.17 2.42 15.91
N LEU A 98 9.12 3.22 15.87
CA LEU A 98 9.22 4.68 15.96
C LEU A 98 9.67 5.02 17.38
N GLU A 99 10.99 5.02 17.62
CA GLU A 99 11.57 5.69 18.78
C GLU A 99 11.44 7.20 18.54
N LEU A 100 10.33 7.78 19.03
CA LEU A 100 10.21 9.23 19.20
C LEU A 100 11.19 9.66 20.31
N PRO A 101 11.94 10.75 20.15
CA PRO A 101 12.82 11.27 21.20
C PRO A 101 12.04 11.70 22.45
#